data_AF-M0I066-F1
#
_entry.id   AF-M0I066-F1
#
_cell.length_a   1.000
_cell.length_b   1.000
_cell.length_c   1.000
_cell.angle_alpha   90.00
_cell.angle_beta   90.00
_cell.angle_gamma   90.00
#
_symmetry.space_group_name_H-M   'P 1'
#
loop_
_entity.id
_entity.type
_entity.pdbx_description
1 polymer ?
#
loop_
_entity_poly.entity_id
_entity_poly.type
_entity_poly.pdbx_seq_one_letter_code
_entity_poly.pdbx_strand_id
1 'polypeptide(L)'
;MNDAVVAAARDADALVNRADRSGERDAGSVVVPATVEDGDVSVAITTGGASPALSKHLRERVEAELEGAGEMAALTAELRAELKASDRSPAERRDAIRAVVRDPSVWKALRTGDANPRQEAARVIRDTQRGDS
;
A
#
# COMPACT_ATOMS: atom_id res chain seq x y z
N MET A 1 -9.01 -16.86 31.42
CA MET A 1 -8.07 -15.75 31.08
C MET A 1 -8.64 -14.87 29.98
N ASN A 2 -8.87 -15.38 28.76
CA ASN A 2 -9.39 -14.59 27.64
C ASN A 2 -10.73 -13.89 27.92
N ASP A 3 -11.67 -14.56 28.61
CA ASP A 3 -12.98 -13.95 28.91
C ASP A 3 -12.89 -12.77 29.88
N ALA A 4 -11.96 -12.81 30.85
CA ALA A 4 -11.72 -11.69 31.77
C ALA A 4 -11.12 -10.48 31.03
N VAL A 5 -10.27 -10.72 30.03
CA VAL A 5 -9.71 -9.66 29.16
C VAL A 5 -10.81 -9.03 28.31
N VAL A 6 -11.77 -9.81 27.79
CA VAL A 6 -12.92 -9.26 27.05
C VAL A 6 -13.81 -8.40 27.93
N ALA A 7 -14.11 -8.86 29.15
CA ALA A 7 -14.93 -8.09 30.08
C ALA A 7 -14.28 -6.73 30.38
N ALA A 8 -12.99 -6.73 30.73
CA ALA A 8 -12.25 -5.49 30.99
C ALA A 8 -12.18 -4.56 29.76
N ALA A 9 -12.03 -5.12 28.55
CA ALA A 9 -12.03 -4.32 27.32
C ALA A 9 -13.40 -3.71 27.01
N ARG A 10 -14.50 -4.44 27.26
CA ARG A 10 -15.87 -3.93 27.10
C ARG A 10 -16.17 -2.83 28.10
N ASP A 11 -15.76 -2.99 29.36
CA ASP A 11 -15.90 -1.95 30.39
C ASP A 11 -15.12 -0.67 30.03
N ALA A 12 -14.09 -0.79 29.19
CA ALA A 12 -13.27 0.31 28.67
C ALA A 12 -13.69 0.82 27.28
N ASP A 13 -14.82 0.36 26.73
CA ASP A 13 -15.32 0.69 25.38
C ASP A 13 -14.31 0.40 24.25
N ALA A 14 -13.47 -0.62 24.44
CA ALA A 14 -12.43 -1.02 23.50
C ALA A 14 -12.92 -2.16 22.57
N LEU A 15 -12.46 -2.11 21.32
CA LEU A 15 -12.71 -3.17 20.32
C LEU A 15 -11.92 -4.43 20.66
N VAL A 16 -12.56 -5.60 20.52
CA VAL A 16 -11.98 -6.89 20.94
C VAL A 16 -11.84 -7.86 19.77
N ASN A 17 -10.62 -8.32 19.50
CA ASN A 17 -10.40 -9.51 18.67
C ASN A 17 -10.26 -10.77 19.55
N ARG A 18 -11.15 -11.75 19.33
CA ARG A 18 -11.04 -13.09 19.91
C ARG A 18 -10.45 -14.06 18.90
N ALA A 19 -9.13 -14.25 18.95
CA ALA A 19 -8.42 -15.17 18.06
C ALA A 19 -8.72 -16.67 18.34
N ASP A 20 -9.29 -16.98 19.52
CA ASP A 20 -9.65 -18.33 19.98
C ASP A 20 -11.08 -18.76 19.60
N ARG A 21 -11.87 -17.89 18.95
CA ARG A 21 -13.27 -18.14 18.58
C ARG A 21 -13.49 -17.88 17.08
N SER A 22 -14.15 -18.82 16.42
CA SER A 22 -14.70 -18.66 15.07
C SER A 22 -16.24 -18.70 15.12
N GLY A 23 -16.92 -18.04 14.17
CA GLY A 23 -18.38 -17.98 14.10
C GLY A 23 -18.97 -16.59 14.33
N GLU A 24 -20.22 -16.55 14.79
CA GLU A 24 -20.95 -15.30 15.08
C GLU A 24 -20.18 -14.44 16.09
N ARG A 25 -20.21 -13.12 15.88
CA ARG A 25 -19.46 -12.15 16.66
C ARG A 25 -20.39 -11.12 17.27
N ASP A 26 -20.21 -10.85 18.55
CA ASP A 26 -20.93 -9.79 19.25
C ASP A 26 -20.55 -8.41 18.71
N ALA A 27 -21.44 -7.43 18.94
CA ALA A 27 -21.11 -6.02 18.74
C ALA A 27 -19.84 -5.64 19.53
N GLY A 28 -18.94 -4.90 18.89
CA GLY A 28 -17.63 -4.54 19.44
C GLY A 28 -16.51 -5.57 19.17
N SER A 29 -16.80 -6.66 18.47
CA SER A 29 -15.76 -7.59 18.03
C SER A 29 -15.11 -7.16 16.71
N VAL A 30 -13.79 -7.30 16.61
CA VAL A 30 -13.01 -7.05 15.39
C VAL A 30 -12.24 -8.29 14.95
N VAL A 31 -11.90 -8.35 13.67
CA VAL A 31 -11.05 -9.38 13.08
C VAL A 31 -9.78 -8.71 12.57
N VAL A 32 -8.63 -9.22 13.00
CA VAL A 32 -7.34 -8.79 12.43
C VAL A 32 -7.28 -9.28 10.97
N PRO A 33 -7.13 -8.38 9.99
CA PRO A 33 -7.02 -8.74 8.59
C PRO A 33 -5.66 -9.40 8.29
N ALA A 34 -5.58 -10.07 7.14
CA ALA A 34 -4.30 -10.48 6.59
C ALA A 34 -3.65 -9.25 5.92
N THR A 35 -2.57 -8.73 6.49
CA THR A 35 -1.92 -7.49 6.04
C THR A 35 -0.56 -7.77 5.38
N VAL A 36 -0.26 -7.04 4.31
CA VAL A 36 1.07 -6.90 3.69
C VAL A 36 1.48 -5.43 3.80
N GLU A 37 2.75 -5.17 4.09
CA GLU A 37 3.30 -3.82 4.24
C GLU A 37 4.67 -3.75 3.52
N ASP A 38 4.89 -2.64 2.80
CA ASP A 38 6.19 -2.26 2.23
C ASP A 38 6.36 -0.74 2.45
N GLY A 39 7.19 -0.37 3.42
CA GLY A 39 7.35 1.01 3.87
C GLY A 39 6.02 1.66 4.28
N ASP A 40 5.70 2.80 3.68
CA ASP A 40 4.45 3.54 3.94
C ASP A 40 3.22 2.99 3.16
N VAL A 41 3.37 1.87 2.44
CA VAL A 41 2.29 1.24 1.68
C VAL A 41 1.81 -0.04 2.37
N SER A 42 0.51 -0.11 2.68
CA SER A 42 -0.10 -1.27 3.32
C SER A 42 -1.34 -1.75 2.55
N VAL A 43 -1.54 -3.06 2.46
CA VAL A 43 -2.77 -3.69 1.98
C VAL A 43 -3.31 -4.66 3.02
N ALA A 44 -4.57 -4.47 3.42
CA ALA A 44 -5.28 -5.34 4.34
C ALA A 44 -6.40 -6.12 3.63
N ILE A 45 -6.38 -7.45 3.76
CA ILE A 45 -7.33 -8.35 3.13
C ILE A 45 -8.18 -9.02 4.23
N THR A 46 -9.50 -8.85 4.13
CA THR A 46 -10.46 -9.38 5.08
C THR A 46 -11.56 -10.17 4.40
N THR A 47 -12.02 -11.23 5.06
CA THR A 47 -13.22 -12.00 4.70
C THR A 47 -14.30 -11.87 5.78
N GLY A 48 -14.19 -10.89 6.69
CA GLY A 48 -15.02 -10.83 7.90
C GLY A 48 -14.80 -12.03 8.85
N GLY A 49 -13.71 -12.78 8.65
CA GLY A 49 -13.43 -14.04 9.36
C GLY A 49 -14.12 -15.26 8.76
N ALA A 50 -14.84 -15.14 7.65
CA ALA A 50 -15.50 -16.26 6.99
C ALA A 50 -14.51 -17.26 6.36
N SER A 51 -13.33 -16.80 5.93
CA SER A 51 -12.31 -17.67 5.35
C SER A 51 -10.89 -17.17 5.61
N PRO A 52 -10.28 -17.54 6.76
CA PRO A 52 -8.89 -17.21 7.07
C PRO A 52 -7.90 -17.77 6.03
N ALA A 53 -8.18 -18.97 5.49
CA ALA A 53 -7.34 -19.59 4.47
C ALA A 53 -7.33 -18.78 3.17
N LEU A 54 -8.48 -18.25 2.72
CA LEU A 54 -8.55 -17.39 1.54
C LEU A 54 -7.83 -16.05 1.79
N SER A 55 -8.06 -15.41 2.93
CA SER A 55 -7.35 -14.17 3.29
C SER A 55 -5.84 -14.36 3.29
N LYS A 56 -5.34 -15.48 3.84
CA LYS A 56 -3.91 -15.83 3.81
C LYS A 56 -3.39 -16.04 2.39
N HIS A 57 -4.10 -16.81 1.57
CA HIS A 57 -3.69 -17.08 0.19
C HIS A 57 -3.64 -15.81 -0.67
N LEU A 58 -4.61 -14.91 -0.54
CA LEU A 58 -4.61 -13.64 -1.26
C LEU A 58 -3.50 -12.70 -0.78
N ARG A 59 -3.23 -12.68 0.54
CA ARG A 59 -2.11 -11.92 1.10
C ARG A 59 -0.78 -12.35 0.49
N GLU A 60 -0.51 -13.66 0.44
CA GLU A 60 0.72 -14.21 -0.16
C GLU A 60 0.87 -13.85 -1.65
N ARG A 61 -0.24 -13.79 -2.40
CA ARG A 61 -0.23 -13.34 -3.80
C ARG A 61 0.09 -11.86 -3.96
N VAL A 62 -0.46 -11.04 -3.08
CA VAL A 62 -0.30 -9.57 -3.11
C VAL A 62 1.09 -9.16 -2.61
N GLU A 63 1.71 -9.95 -1.73
CA GLU A 63 3.05 -9.69 -1.21
C GLU A 63 4.10 -9.48 -2.30
N ALA A 64 4.11 -10.33 -3.34
CA ALA A 64 5.02 -10.17 -4.48
C ALA A 64 4.72 -8.93 -5.33
N GLU A 65 3.46 -8.49 -5.40
CA GLU A 65 3.04 -7.31 -6.17
C GLU A 65 3.36 -6.00 -5.44
N LEU A 66 3.52 -6.05 -4.12
CA LEU A 66 3.84 -4.88 -3.28
C LEU A 66 5.34 -4.62 -3.15
N GLU A 67 6.19 -5.55 -3.58
CA GLU A 67 7.65 -5.42 -3.48
C GLU A 67 8.14 -4.12 -4.15
N GLY A 68 8.81 -3.26 -3.37
CA GLY A 68 9.32 -1.95 -3.79
C GLY A 68 8.28 -0.83 -3.74
N ALA A 69 7.05 -1.08 -3.26
CA ALA A 69 5.99 -0.08 -3.23
C ALA A 69 6.29 1.07 -2.26
N GLY A 70 6.96 0.80 -1.14
CA GLY A 70 7.39 1.82 -0.19
C GLY A 70 8.38 2.79 -0.83
N GLU A 71 9.38 2.26 -1.54
CA GLU A 71 10.35 3.11 -2.25
C GLU A 71 9.71 3.90 -3.41
N MET A 72 8.76 3.29 -4.13
CA MET A 72 7.96 4.01 -5.14
C MET A 72 7.15 5.14 -4.52
N ALA A 73 6.56 4.93 -3.33
CA ALA A 73 5.84 5.97 -2.60
C ALA A 73 6.78 7.12 -2.21
N ALA A 74 7.95 6.81 -1.66
CA ALA A 74 8.97 7.81 -1.31
C ALA A 74 9.44 8.60 -2.54
N LEU A 75 9.82 7.92 -3.62
CA LEU A 75 10.25 8.54 -4.87
C LEU A 75 9.18 9.49 -5.42
N THR A 76 7.92 9.04 -5.48
CA THR A 76 6.84 9.88 -6.02
C THR A 76 6.44 11.01 -5.08
N ALA A 77 6.66 10.90 -3.76
CA ALA A 77 6.46 12.02 -2.84
C ALA A 77 7.46 13.15 -3.11
N GLU A 78 8.73 12.80 -3.30
CA GLU A 78 9.79 13.75 -3.64
C GLU A 78 9.55 14.40 -5.01
N LEU A 79 9.22 13.61 -6.04
CA LEU A 79 8.88 14.12 -7.37
C LEU A 79 7.66 15.05 -7.35
N ARG A 80 6.65 14.77 -6.51
CA ARG A 80 5.50 15.69 -6.34
C ARG A 80 5.95 17.04 -5.79
N ALA A 81 6.86 17.06 -4.83
CA ALA A 81 7.39 18.30 -4.27
C ALA A 81 8.18 19.10 -5.32
N GLU A 82 9.03 18.44 -6.10
CA GLU A 82 9.81 19.05 -7.18
C GLU A 82 8.89 19.60 -8.30
N LEU A 83 7.93 18.80 -8.76
CA LEU A 83 6.97 19.20 -9.80
C LEU A 83 6.09 20.36 -9.36
N LYS A 84 5.78 20.47 -8.05
CA LYS A 84 5.00 21.58 -7.50
C LYS A 84 5.71 22.92 -7.66
N ALA A 85 7.04 22.93 -7.65
CA ALA A 85 7.87 24.11 -7.85
C ALA A 85 8.11 24.46 -9.33
N SER A 86 7.61 23.65 -10.27
CA SER A 86 7.74 23.88 -11.72
C SER A 86 6.54 24.63 -12.31
N ASP A 87 6.70 25.20 -13.52
CA ASP A 87 5.64 25.91 -14.24
C ASP A 87 4.56 24.98 -14.86
N ARG A 88 4.64 23.66 -14.61
CA ARG A 88 3.65 22.68 -15.09
C ARG A 88 2.28 22.93 -14.45
N SER A 89 1.23 22.73 -15.23
CA SER A 89 -0.15 22.72 -14.75
C SER A 89 -0.41 21.54 -13.79
N PRO A 90 -1.45 21.61 -12.93
CA PRO A 90 -1.83 20.49 -12.08
C PRO A 90 -2.14 19.19 -12.84
N ALA A 91 -2.60 19.26 -14.10
CA ALA A 91 -2.86 18.09 -14.93
C ALA A 91 -1.54 17.40 -15.32
N GLU A 92 -0.61 18.14 -15.92
CA GLU A 92 0.70 17.62 -16.33
C GLU A 92 1.46 17.00 -15.14
N ARG A 93 1.40 17.63 -13.96
CA ARG A 93 2.03 17.07 -12.74
C ARG A 93 1.44 15.72 -12.36
N ARG A 94 0.10 15.56 -12.43
CA ARG A 94 -0.57 14.29 -12.11
C ARG A 94 -0.22 13.22 -13.14
N ASP A 95 -0.18 13.58 -14.42
CA ASP A 95 0.09 12.63 -15.49
C ASP A 95 1.54 12.16 -15.47
N ALA A 96 2.51 13.05 -15.16
CA ALA A 96 3.90 12.66 -14.93
C ALA A 96 4.04 11.65 -13.77
N ILE A 97 3.41 11.91 -12.62
CA ILE A 97 3.47 10.98 -11.48
C ILE A 97 2.79 9.65 -11.83
N ARG A 98 1.64 9.68 -12.52
CA ARG A 98 0.95 8.48 -12.98
C ARG A 98 1.82 7.66 -13.95
N ALA A 99 2.54 8.32 -14.85
CA ALA A 99 3.45 7.66 -15.78
C ALA A 99 4.57 6.94 -15.02
N VAL A 100 5.21 7.62 -14.06
CA VAL A 100 6.29 7.02 -13.23
C VAL A 100 5.81 5.77 -12.49
N VAL A 101 4.64 5.83 -11.82
CA VAL A 101 4.08 4.68 -11.08
C VAL A 101 3.78 3.49 -12.00
N ARG A 102 3.48 3.75 -13.28
CA ARG A 102 3.11 2.71 -14.26
C ARG A 102 4.31 2.16 -15.02
N ASP A 103 5.49 2.77 -14.90
CA ASP A 103 6.62 2.42 -15.74
C ASP A 103 7.43 1.25 -15.13
N PRO A 104 7.55 0.09 -15.82
CA PRO A 104 8.25 -1.08 -15.29
C PRO A 104 9.75 -0.85 -15.04
N SER A 105 10.38 0.09 -15.75
CA SER A 105 11.81 0.36 -15.58
C SER A 105 12.10 1.05 -14.24
N VAL A 106 11.19 1.90 -13.77
CA VAL A 106 11.30 2.53 -12.44
C VAL A 106 11.16 1.47 -11.36
N TRP A 107 10.16 0.59 -11.45
CA TRP A 107 10.00 -0.55 -10.54
C TRP A 107 11.20 -1.48 -10.52
N LYS A 108 11.78 -1.77 -11.70
CA LYS A 108 12.99 -2.57 -11.79
C LYS A 108 14.17 -1.88 -11.09
N ALA A 109 14.38 -0.59 -11.35
CA ALA A 109 15.47 0.18 -10.76
C ALA A 109 15.37 0.21 -9.22
N LEU A 110 14.17 0.38 -8.67
CA LEU A 110 13.92 0.34 -7.23
C LEU A 110 14.25 -1.03 -6.63
N ARG A 111 13.74 -2.11 -7.24
CA ARG A 111 13.91 -3.46 -6.68
C ARG A 111 15.31 -4.04 -6.82
N THR A 112 16.02 -3.78 -7.92
CA THR A 112 17.31 -4.43 -8.19
C THR A 112 18.52 -3.56 -7.89
N GLY A 113 18.36 -2.23 -7.88
CA GLY A 113 19.47 -1.29 -7.75
C GLY A 113 20.40 -1.24 -8.97
N ASP A 114 20.08 -1.94 -10.07
CA ASP A 114 20.91 -2.00 -11.29
C ASP A 114 20.96 -0.66 -12.05
N ALA A 115 20.01 0.23 -11.78
CA ALA A 115 19.87 1.53 -12.40
C ALA A 115 19.44 2.56 -11.35
N ASN A 116 19.65 3.85 -11.65
CA ASN A 116 19.22 4.92 -10.75
C ASN A 116 17.71 5.18 -10.91
N PRO A 117 16.87 4.97 -9.88
CA PRO A 117 15.42 5.13 -10.01
C PRO A 117 14.98 6.55 -10.34
N ARG A 118 15.73 7.57 -9.87
CA ARG A 118 15.43 8.98 -10.20
C ARG A 118 15.70 9.28 -11.66
N GLN A 119 16.77 8.71 -12.23
CA GLN A 119 17.09 8.90 -13.64
C GLN A 119 16.02 8.26 -14.54
N GLU A 120 15.54 7.06 -14.19
CA GLU A 120 14.43 6.41 -14.88
C GLU A 120 13.14 7.21 -14.75
N ALA A 121 12.79 7.66 -13.54
CA ALA A 121 11.61 8.50 -13.36
C ALA A 121 11.69 9.82 -14.15
N ALA A 122 12.87 10.47 -14.17
CA ALA A 122 13.08 11.67 -14.97
C ALA A 122 12.98 11.40 -16.49
N ARG A 123 13.40 10.21 -16.95
CA ARG A 123 13.20 9.76 -18.34
C ARG A 123 11.71 9.66 -18.66
N VAL A 124 10.95 8.96 -17.83
CA VAL A 124 9.49 8.78 -17.99
C VAL A 124 8.75 10.11 -18.00
N ILE A 125 9.10 11.03 -17.09
CA ILE A 125 8.49 12.38 -17.02
C ILE A 125 8.75 13.18 -18.32
N ARG A 126 9.94 13.04 -18.92
CA ARG A 126 10.25 13.68 -20.22
C ARG A 126 9.48 13.06 -21.37
N ASP A 127 9.35 11.72 -21.39
CA ASP A 127 8.65 11.03 -22.47
C ASP A 127 7.15 11.32 -22.47
N THR A 128 6.56 11.50 -21.28
CA THR A 128 5.15 11.93 -21.13
C THR A 128 4.88 13.27 -21.84
N GLN A 129 5.86 14.18 -21.89
CA GLN A 129 5.72 15.49 -22.54
C GLN A 129 5.77 15.42 -24.07
N ARG A 130 6.34 14.34 -24.64
CA ARG A 130 6.46 14.17 -26.09
C ARG A 130 5.24 13.50 -26.71
N GLY A 131 4.42 12.80 -25.92
CA GLY A 131 3.23 12.08 -26.39
C GLY A 131 2.00 12.96 -26.58
N ASP A 132 1.98 14.17 -26.02
CA ASP A 132 0.86 15.12 -26.07
C ASP A 132 1.07 16.26 -27.11
N SER A 133 2.03 16.10 -28.04
CA SER A 133 2.31 17.04 -29.14
C SER A 133 1.88 16.50 -30.50
#